data_AF-A0AAF0TPI8-F1
#
_entry.id   AF-A0AAF0TPI8-F1
#
_cell.length_a   1.000
_cell.length_b   1.000
_cell.length_c   1.000
_cell.angle_alpha   90.00
_cell.angle_beta   90.00
_cell.angle_gamma   90.00
#
_symmetry.space_group_name_H-M   'P 1'
#
loop_
_entity.id
_entity.type
_entity.pdbx_description
1 polymer ?
#
loop_
_entity_poly.entity_id
_entity_poly.type
_entity_poly.pdbx_seq_one_letter_code
_entity_poly.pdbx_strand_id
1 'polypeptide(L)' 'MEQHLKVGVEVEKDENDLFTKENLCKAVKCVMDKDSQIGFLVKETHMKWKELLSSPTFMSNYIDNFIKELHGLLVEKT' A
#
# COMPACT_ATOMS: atom_id res chain seq x y z
N MET A 1 -0.31 -7.87 -5.42
CA MET A 1 -0.88 -7.06 -4.32
C MET A 1 -0.92 -5.57 -4.66
N GLU A 2 0.09 -5.01 -5.34
CA GLU A 2 0.18 -3.57 -5.65
C GLU A 2 -1.04 -3.00 -6.41
N GLN A 3 -1.61 -3.76 -7.33
CA GLN A 3 -2.78 -3.32 -8.11
C GLN A 3 -4.09 -3.19 -7.30
N HIS A 4 -4.18 -3.80 -6.10
CA HIS A 4 -5.39 -3.73 -5.28
C HIS A 4 -5.38 -2.55 -4.31
N LEU A 5 -4.21 -2.11 -3.86
CA LEU A 5 -4.10 -1.06 -2.85
C LEU A 5 -4.36 0.34 -3.42
N LYS A 6 -4.13 0.56 -4.72
CA LYS A 6 -4.36 1.86 -5.39
C LYS A 6 -3.73 3.06 -4.67
N VAL A 7 -2.53 2.86 -4.09
CA VAL A 7 -1.78 3.88 -3.33
C VAL A 7 -0.73 4.62 -4.17
N GLY A 8 -0.61 4.32 -5.46
CA GLY A 8 0.36 4.92 -6.36
C GLY A 8 0.05 4.65 -7.82
N VAL A 9 0.89 5.19 -8.70
CA VAL A 9 0.84 4.96 -10.15
C VAL A 9 2.19 4.43 -10.60
N GLU A 10 2.17 3.58 -11.62
CA GLU A 10 3.38 3.08 -12.27
C GLU A 10 3.72 3.96 -13.47
N VAL A 11 5.01 4.17 -13.71
CA VAL A 11 5.48 4.89 -14.90
C VAL A 11 5.55 3.91 -16.06
N GLU A 12 4.88 4.23 -17.16
CA GLU A 12 4.95 3.42 -18.38
C GLU A 12 6.40 3.37 -18.91
N LYS A 13 6.89 2.15 -19.10
CA LYS A 13 8.20 1.86 -19.68
C LYS A 13 8.06 1.40 -21.13
N ASP A 14 9.12 1.57 -21.89
CA ASP A 14 9.24 1.05 -23.24
C ASP A 14 9.58 -0.44 -23.25
N GLU A 15 9.74 -0.98 -24.46
CA GLU A 15 10.12 -2.38 -24.73
C GLU A 15 11.50 -2.79 -24.19
N ASN A 16 12.36 -1.83 -23.82
CA ASN A 16 13.66 -2.06 -23.19
C ASN A 16 13.60 -1.90 -21.66
N ASP A 17 12.41 -1.84 -21.06
CA ASP A 17 12.19 -1.59 -19.63
C ASP A 17 12.74 -0.23 -19.14
N LEU A 18 12.89 0.74 -20.06
CA LEU A 18 13.31 2.11 -19.76
C LEU A 18 12.10 3.05 -19.77
N PHE A 19 12.08 4.02 -18.86
CA PHE A 19 11.08 5.10 -18.90
C PHE A 19 11.69 6.36 -19.51
N THR A 20 10.87 7.09 -20.25
CA THR A 20 11.22 8.40 -20.80
C THR A 20 10.90 9.51 -19.80
N LYS A 21 11.51 10.68 -19.99
CA LYS A 21 11.19 11.88 -19.22
C LYS A 21 9.70 12.26 -19.37
N GLU A 22 9.15 12.04 -20.56
CA GLU A 22 7.77 12.32 -20.92
C GLU A 22 6.81 11.42 -20.12
N ASN A 23 7.09 10.11 -20.05
CA ASN A 23 6.26 9.18 -19.29
C ASN A 23 6.33 9.44 -17.78
N LEU A 24 7.53 9.76 -17.27
CA LEU A 24 7.68 10.18 -15.88
C LEU A 24 6.88 11.46 -15.58
N CYS A 25 6.95 12.46 -16.47
CA CYS A 25 6.19 13.70 -16.33
C CYS A 25 4.69 13.45 -16.31
N LYS A 26 4.17 12.56 -17.17
CA LYS A 26 2.76 12.16 -17.17
C LYS A 26 2.36 11.50 -15.85
N ALA A 27 3.16 10.58 -15.33
CA ALA A 27 2.88 9.92 -14.05
C ALA A 27 2.86 10.91 -12.87
N VAL A 28 3.81 11.85 -12.82
CA VAL A 28 3.84 12.91 -11.79
C VAL A 28 2.58 13.78 -11.88
N LYS A 29 2.22 14.25 -13.09
CA LYS A 29 0.99 15.04 -13.29
C LYS A 29 -0.26 14.27 -12.89
N CYS A 30 -0.33 12.99 -13.26
CA CYS A 30 -1.44 12.10 -12.90
C CYS A 30 -1.68 12.05 -11.38
N VAL A 31 -0.64 12.11 -10.55
CA VAL A 31 -0.79 12.12 -9.08
C VAL A 31 -0.99 13.53 -8.51
N MET A 32 -0.35 14.53 -9.10
CA MET A 32 -0.21 15.86 -8.50
C MET A 32 -1.23 16.88 -8.98
N ASP A 33 -1.78 16.74 -10.19
CA ASP A 33 -2.76 17.66 -10.74
C ASP A 33 -4.06 17.65 -9.89
N LYS A 34 -4.58 18.84 -9.59
CA LYS A 34 -5.74 19.02 -8.70
C LYS A 34 -7.02 18.40 -9.28
N ASP A 35 -7.14 18.40 -10.60
CA ASP A 35 -8.30 17.89 -11.32
C ASP A 35 -8.13 16.41 -11.74
N SER A 36 -7.02 15.78 -11.35
CA SER A 36 -6.78 14.37 -11.66
C SER A 36 -7.63 13.46 -10.76
N GLN A 37 -8.55 12.71 -11.38
CA GLN A 37 -9.33 11.68 -10.69
C GLN A 37 -8.44 10.58 -10.10
N ILE A 38 -7.36 10.22 -10.80
CA ILE A 38 -6.39 9.23 -10.32
C ILE A 38 -5.64 9.79 -9.11
N GLY A 39 -5.21 11.05 -9.17
CA GLY A 39 -4.56 11.71 -8.04
C GLY A 39 -5.44 11.79 -6.80
N PHE A 40 -6.74 12.06 -6.97
CA PHE A 40 -7.72 12.02 -5.89
C PHE A 40 -7.84 10.61 -5.29
N LEU A 41 -8.03 9.59 -6.13
CA LEU A 41 -8.16 8.20 -5.70
C LEU A 41 -6.93 7.70 -4.94
N VAL A 42 -5.74 8.02 -5.44
CA VAL A 42 -4.47 7.66 -4.80
C VAL A 42 -4.36 8.30 -3.41
N LYS A 43 -4.67 9.60 -3.29
CA LYS A 43 -4.61 10.32 -2.00
C LYS A 43 -5.62 9.77 -0.99
N GLU A 44 -6.86 9.53 -1.41
CA GLU A 44 -7.91 8.99 -0.55
C GLU A 44 -7.53 7.59 -0.05
N THR A 45 -7.06 6.73 -0.97
CA THR A 45 -6.71 5.36 -0.61
C THR A 45 -5.46 5.30 0.26
N HIS A 46 -4.45 6.13 -0.04
CA HIS A 46 -3.25 6.27 0.80
C HIS A 46 -3.60 6.76 2.21
N MET A 47 -4.55 7.70 2.35
CA MET A 47 -5.01 8.17 3.66
C MET A 47 -5.67 7.03 4.48
N LYS A 48 -6.55 6.24 3.85
CA LYS A 48 -7.19 5.07 4.50
C LYS A 48 -6.16 4.05 4.98
N TRP A 49 -5.19 3.71 4.13
CA TRP A 49 -4.13 2.78 4.52
C TRP A 49 -3.24 3.34 5.62
N LYS A 50 -2.90 4.62 5.56
CA LYS A 50 -2.13 5.28 6.62
C LYS A 50 -2.86 5.19 7.95
N GLU A 51 -4.16 5.49 7.99
CA GLU A 51 -4.96 5.41 9.22
C GLU A 51 -5.01 3.98 9.76
N LEU A 52 -5.31 3.00 8.91
CA LEU A 52 -5.38 1.59 9.30
C LEU A 52 -4.03 1.08 9.84
N LEU A 53 -2.94 1.32 9.11
CA LEU A 53 -1.62 0.82 9.45
C LEU A 53 -0.96 1.57 10.62
N SER A 54 -1.34 2.84 10.83
CA SER A 54 -0.89 3.62 11.98
C SER A 54 -1.75 3.39 13.23
N SER A 55 -2.84 2.65 13.12
CA SER A 55 -3.68 2.30 14.27
C SER A 55 -2.83 1.55 15.30
N PRO A 56 -2.76 2.02 16.56
CA PRO A 56 -1.96 1.37 17.61
C PRO A 56 -2.28 -0.10 17.81
N THR A 57 -3.53 -0.50 17.50
CA THR A 57 -4.03 -1.85 17.73
C THR A 57 -3.83 -2.78 16.54
N PHE A 58 -3.60 -2.25 15.34
CA PHE A 58 -3.56 -3.10 14.13
C PHE A 58 -2.39 -4.09 14.19
N MET A 59 -1.17 -3.59 14.38
CA MET A 59 0.02 -4.45 14.44
C MET A 59 0.10 -5.23 15.76
N SER A 60 -0.26 -4.60 16.89
CA SER A 60 -0.18 -5.26 18.20
C SER A 60 -1.10 -6.48 18.26
N ASN A 61 -2.36 -6.37 17.80
CA ASN A 61 -3.31 -7.47 17.86
C ASN A 61 -2.85 -8.67 17.00
N TYR A 62 -2.21 -8.42 15.85
CA TYR A 62 -1.65 -9.50 15.04
C TYR A 62 -0.53 -10.25 15.77
N ILE A 63 0.39 -9.50 16.39
CA ILE A 63 1.51 -10.08 17.16
C ILE A 63 0.97 -10.81 18.39
N ASP A 64 0.04 -10.21 19.13
CA ASP A 64 -0.55 -10.79 20.34
C ASP A 64 -1.31 -12.09 20.04
N ASN A 65 -2.09 -12.12 18.95
CA ASN A 65 -2.77 -13.34 18.51
C ASN A 65 -1.76 -14.42 18.11
N PHE A 66 -0.71 -14.06 17.36
CA PHE A 66 0.33 -15.01 16.99
C PHE A 66 1.03 -15.60 18.22
N ILE A 67 1.38 -14.78 19.21
CA ILE A 67 1.96 -15.23 20.48
C ILE A 67 0.99 -16.17 21.22
N LYS A 68 -0.31 -15.84 21.24
CA LYS A 68 -1.33 -16.67 21.88
C LYS A 68 -1.46 -18.04 21.21
N GLU A 69 -1.43 -18.09 19.88
CA GLU A 69 -1.44 -19.35 19.13
C GLU A 69 -0.20 -20.20 19.43
N LEU A 70 0.99 -19.60 19.49
CA LEU A 70 2.22 -20.29 19.88
C LEU A 70 2.15 -20.87 21.30
N HIS A 71 1.60 -20.13 22.26
CA HIS A 71 1.37 -20.67 23.61
C HIS A 71 0.36 -21.83 23.61
N GLY A 72 -0.69 -21.75 22.80
CA GLY A 72 -1.67 -22.84 22.64
C GLY A 72 -1.01 -24.16 22.21
N LEU A 73 -0.08 -24.10 21.26
CA LEU A 73 0.67 -25.26 20.79
C LEU A 73 1.58 -25.90 21.86
N LEU A 74 2.04 -25.13 22.84
CA LEU A 74 2.82 -25.65 23.97
C LEU A 74 1.94 -26.36 25.00
N VAL A 75 0.72 -25.85 25.20
CA VAL A 75 -0.24 -26.42 26.16
C VAL A 75 -0.88 -27.70 25.64
N GLU A 76 -1.15 -27.82 24.34
CA GLU A 76 -1.68 -29.06 23.73
C GLU A 76 -0.69 -30.24 23.76
N LYS A 77 0.60 -29.99 23.99
CA LYS A 77 1.67 -30.99 23.97
C LYS A 77 2.03 -31.56 25.36
N THR A 78 1.32 -31.12 26.41
CA THR A 78 1.46 -31.58 27.80
C THR A 78 0.22 -32.35 28.22
#